data_AF-A0AAW5AVZ9-F1
#
_entry.id   AF-A0AAW5AVZ9-F1
#
_cell.length_a   1.000
_cell.length_b   1.000
_cell.length_c   1.000
_cell.angle_alpha   90.00
_cell.angle_beta   90.00
_cell.angle_gamma   90.00
#
_symmetry.space_group_name_H-M   'P 1'
#
loop_
_entity.id
_entity.type
_entity.pdbx_description
1 polymer ?
#
loop_
_entity_poly.entity_id
_entity_poly.type
_entity_poly.pdbx_seq_one_letter_code
_entity_poly.pdbx_strand_id
1 'polypeptide(L)'
;MEREEQLEVPYHALREALINALCHRHWERYNLTISLAIYDDRIEIASPGTFPPQITPENIKEPHESYPHNLKVAEALYRMTYLENWGSGAKRIMDACQAQGVESPTWSSDGGFVTITFMRPYFASDTTKIDKEDKKATKEDKYRSTIDQVPLKFKK
;
A
#
# COMPACT_ATOMS: atom_id res chain seq x y z
N MET A 1 -29.23 -8.22 -10.53
CA MET A 1 -28.35 -7.08 -10.20
C MET A 1 -27.52 -7.56 -9.04
N GLU A 2 -26.31 -8.04 -9.32
CA GLU A 2 -25.40 -8.55 -8.30
C GLU A 2 -24.65 -7.36 -7.68
N ARG A 3 -24.43 -7.40 -6.36
CA ARG A 3 -23.64 -6.41 -5.65
C ARG A 3 -22.17 -6.78 -5.83
N GLU A 4 -21.41 -5.98 -6.57
CA GLU A 4 -19.95 -6.10 -6.58
C GLU A 4 -19.41 -5.54 -5.26
N GLU A 5 -18.76 -6.39 -4.47
CA GLU A 5 -18.04 -5.95 -3.28
C GLU A 5 -16.72 -5.31 -3.72
N GLN A 6 -16.66 -3.99 -3.64
CA GLN A 6 -15.45 -3.23 -3.95
C GLN A 6 -14.65 -2.98 -2.66
N LEU A 7 -13.35 -3.30 -2.70
CA LEU A 7 -12.43 -3.02 -1.60
C LEU A 7 -12.30 -1.51 -1.38
N GLU A 8 -12.00 -1.07 -0.16
CA GLU A 8 -11.80 0.36 0.15
C GLU A 8 -10.70 1.04 -0.68
N VAL A 9 -9.67 0.27 -1.04
CA VAL A 9 -8.58 0.68 -1.94
C VAL A 9 -8.57 -0.29 -3.14
N PRO A 10 -8.45 0.20 -4.38
CA PRO A 10 -8.53 -0.65 -5.57
C PRO A 10 -7.50 -1.78 -5.54
N TYR A 11 -7.96 -3.01 -5.76
CA TYR A 11 -7.09 -4.19 -5.81
C TYR A 11 -5.94 -4.02 -6.83
N HIS A 12 -6.25 -3.51 -8.02
CA HIS A 12 -5.27 -3.30 -9.08
C HIS A 12 -4.18 -2.28 -8.67
N ALA A 13 -4.57 -1.24 -7.94
CA ALA A 13 -3.64 -0.23 -7.43
C ALA A 13 -2.68 -0.83 -6.37
N LEU A 14 -3.21 -1.59 -5.42
CA LEU A 14 -2.39 -2.27 -4.39
C LEU A 14 -1.43 -3.29 -5.00
N ARG A 15 -1.92 -4.10 -5.96
CA ARG A 15 -1.10 -5.09 -6.67
C ARG A 15 0.06 -4.41 -7.41
N GLU A 16 -0.23 -3.36 -8.17
CA GLU A 16 0.78 -2.60 -8.91
C GLU A 16 1.78 -1.93 -7.96
N ALA A 17 1.33 -1.36 -6.85
CA ALA A 17 2.20 -0.76 -5.83
C ALA A 17 3.17 -1.78 -5.22
N LEU A 18 2.71 -2.99 -4.90
CA LEU A 18 3.56 -4.08 -4.40
C LEU A 18 4.58 -4.56 -5.44
N ILE A 19 4.17 -4.68 -6.70
CA ILE A 19 5.07 -5.04 -7.81
C ILE A 19 6.16 -3.97 -7.97
N ASN A 20 5.79 -2.69 -7.93
CA ASN A 20 6.74 -1.58 -8.00
C ASN A 20 7.69 -1.57 -6.80
N ALA A 21 7.18 -1.84 -5.60
CA ALA A 21 8.00 -1.96 -4.40
C ALA A 21 9.06 -3.07 -4.55
N LEU A 22 8.71 -4.23 -5.12
CA LEU A 22 9.62 -5.34 -5.39
C LEU A 22 10.64 -5.02 -6.49
N CYS A 23 10.18 -4.43 -7.60
CA CYS A 23 10.99 -4.09 -8.76
C CYS A 23 12.06 -3.04 -8.41
N HIS A 24 11.66 -2.01 -7.66
CA HIS A 24 12.51 -0.87 -7.30
C HIS A 24 13.14 -0.99 -5.90
N ARG A 25 13.10 -2.17 -5.27
CA ARG A 25 13.81 -2.40 -4.00
C ARG A 25 15.32 -2.26 -4.19
N HIS A 26 16.00 -1.57 -3.28
CA HIS A 26 17.47 -1.61 -3.18
C HIS A 26 17.91 -2.96 -2.61
N TRP A 27 18.19 -3.92 -3.49
CA TRP A 27 18.51 -5.30 -3.10
C TRP A 27 19.81 -5.46 -2.30
N GLU A 28 20.72 -4.49 -2.38
CA GLU A 28 21.97 -4.43 -1.60
C GLU A 28 21.73 -4.29 -0.09
N ARG A 29 20.60 -3.70 0.32
CA ARG A 29 20.20 -3.56 1.73
C ARG A 29 19.51 -4.84 2.22
N TYR A 30 20.29 -5.92 2.36
CA TYR A 30 19.79 -7.27 2.67
C TYR A 30 19.02 -7.39 3.99
N ASN A 31 19.26 -6.48 4.95
CA ASN A 31 18.61 -6.47 6.26
C ASN A 31 17.28 -5.71 6.31
N LEU A 32 16.86 -5.06 5.22
CA LEU A 32 15.61 -4.29 5.17
C LEU A 32 14.58 -4.99 4.29
N THR A 33 13.32 -5.00 4.66
CA THR A 33 12.24 -5.60 3.84
C THR A 33 11.27 -4.55 3.35
N ILE A 34 10.46 -4.91 2.35
CA ILE A 34 9.27 -4.12 2.03
C ILE A 34 8.29 -4.27 3.21
N SER A 35 7.70 -3.16 3.63
CA SER A 35 6.69 -3.13 4.69
C SER A 35 5.32 -2.82 4.09
N LEU A 36 4.29 -3.51 4.58
CA LEU A 36 2.88 -3.22 4.32
C LEU A 36 2.23 -2.93 5.67
N ALA A 37 1.87 -1.68 5.91
CA ALA A 37 1.19 -1.26 7.12
C ALA A 37 -0.26 -0.86 6.80
N ILE A 38 -1.21 -1.40 7.56
CA ILE A 38 -2.63 -1.10 7.43
C ILE A 38 -3.08 -0.40 8.71
N TYR A 39 -3.42 0.88 8.59
CA TYR A 39 -3.96 1.72 9.65
C TYR A 39 -5.46 1.89 9.44
N ASP A 40 -6.14 2.45 10.44
CA ASP A 40 -7.58 2.74 10.35
C ASP A 40 -7.90 3.72 9.22
N ASP A 41 -7.01 4.68 8.96
CA ASP A 41 -7.20 5.78 8.01
C ASP A 41 -6.40 5.64 6.71
N ARG A 42 -5.45 4.69 6.62
CA ARG A 42 -4.58 4.55 5.44
C ARG A 42 -3.89 3.20 5.33
N ILE A 43 -3.37 2.90 4.14
CA ILE A 43 -2.47 1.79 3.85
C ILE A 43 -1.15 2.38 3.35
N GLU A 44 -0.03 1.92 3.91
CA GLU A 44 1.32 2.32 3.50
C GLU A 44 2.10 1.11 2.97
N ILE A 45 2.71 1.25 1.80
CA ILE A 45 3.68 0.30 1.26
C ILE A 45 5.02 1.03 1.18
N ALA A 46 5.99 0.59 2.00
CA ALA A 46 7.32 1.18 2.06
C ALA A 46 8.36 0.20 1.52
N SER A 47 9.14 0.63 0.52
CA SER A 47 10.23 -0.15 -0.06
C SER A 47 11.59 0.49 0.29
N PRO A 48 12.59 -0.31 0.74
CA PRO A 48 13.94 0.20 0.97
C PRO A 48 14.53 0.75 -0.32
N GLY A 49 14.99 2.00 -0.28
CA GLY A 49 15.63 2.64 -1.41
C GLY A 49 15.31 4.13 -1.52
N THR A 50 15.71 4.69 -2.66
CA THR A 50 15.45 6.09 -3.01
C THR A 50 14.91 6.16 -4.42
N PHE A 51 14.24 7.26 -4.73
CA PHE A 51 13.95 7.58 -6.11
C PHE A 51 15.24 7.74 -6.91
N PRO A 52 15.25 7.35 -8.20
CA PRO A 52 16.33 7.72 -9.11
C PRO A 52 16.39 9.26 -9.24
N PRO A 53 17.54 9.86 -9.56
CA PRO A 53 17.71 11.32 -9.62
C PRO A 53 16.71 12.08 -10.48
N GLN A 54 16.10 11.41 -11.46
CA GLN A 54 15.14 11.96 -12.41
C GLN A 54 13.70 12.00 -11.86
N ILE A 55 13.42 11.24 -10.79
CA ILE A 55 12.07 11.05 -10.25
C ILE A 55 11.96 11.69 -8.87
N THR A 56 10.88 12.42 -8.65
CA THR A 56 10.50 13.03 -7.39
C THR A 56 9.07 12.58 -7.02
N PRO A 57 8.67 12.70 -5.74
CA PRO A 57 7.30 12.42 -5.33
C PRO A 57 6.22 13.18 -6.12
N GLU A 58 6.56 14.37 -6.62
CA GLU A 58 5.66 15.24 -7.36
C GLU A 58 5.56 14.81 -8.83
N ASN A 59 6.67 14.39 -9.44
CA ASN A 59 6.71 14.09 -10.88
C ASN A 59 6.41 12.61 -11.21
N ILE A 60 6.42 11.71 -10.23
CA ILE A 60 6.17 10.27 -10.44
C ILE A 60 4.78 9.98 -11.03
N LYS A 61 3.85 10.93 -10.89
CA LYS A 61 2.50 10.84 -11.44
C LYS A 61 2.48 11.09 -12.95
N GLU A 62 3.46 11.81 -13.47
CA GLU A 62 3.56 12.14 -14.88
C GLU A 62 4.18 11.00 -15.70
N PRO A 63 4.01 10.98 -17.03
CA PRO A 63 4.70 10.02 -17.88
C PRO A 63 6.22 10.10 -17.71
N HIS A 64 6.85 8.99 -17.33
CA HIS A 64 8.29 8.90 -17.13
C HIS A 64 8.83 7.52 -17.52
N GLU A 65 10.13 7.42 -17.77
CA GLU A 65 10.80 6.14 -17.97
C GLU A 65 10.88 5.34 -16.65
N SER A 66 11.00 4.02 -16.74
CA SER A 66 11.27 3.19 -15.56
C SER A 66 12.75 3.03 -15.35
N TYR A 67 13.21 3.30 -14.13
CA TYR A 67 14.59 3.11 -13.72
C TYR A 67 14.66 2.02 -12.63
N PRO A 68 14.60 0.72 -13.00
CA PRO A 68 14.74 -0.36 -12.03
C PRO A 68 16.18 -0.44 -11.51
N HIS A 69 16.34 -0.63 -10.19
CA HIS A 69 17.65 -0.78 -9.57
C HIS A 69 18.32 -2.11 -9.90
N ASN A 70 17.54 -3.16 -10.12
CA ASN A 70 18.04 -4.47 -10.52
C ASN A 70 17.33 -4.94 -11.80
N LEU A 71 18.02 -4.82 -12.93
CA LEU A 71 17.50 -5.23 -14.24
C LEU A 71 17.10 -6.70 -14.29
N LYS A 72 17.79 -7.61 -13.58
CA LYS A 72 17.45 -9.03 -13.57
C LYS A 72 16.11 -9.30 -12.88
N VAL A 73 15.85 -8.60 -11.77
CA VAL A 73 14.56 -8.68 -11.06
C VAL A 73 13.45 -8.09 -11.94
N ALA A 74 13.72 -6.95 -12.55
CA ALA A 74 12.79 -6.28 -13.42
C ALA A 74 12.42 -7.15 -14.65
N GLU A 75 13.42 -7.76 -15.31
CA GLU A 75 13.23 -8.70 -16.40
C GLU A 75 12.46 -9.95 -15.97
N ALA A 76 12.74 -10.50 -14.79
CA ALA A 76 11.99 -11.65 -14.27
C ALA A 76 10.51 -11.31 -14.07
N LEU A 77 10.21 -10.17 -13.44
CA LEU A 77 8.84 -9.70 -13.24
C LEU A 77 8.13 -9.39 -14.57
N TYR A 78 8.85 -8.83 -15.55
CA TYR A 78 8.32 -8.60 -16.91
C TYR A 78 7.95 -9.90 -17.60
N ARG A 79 8.85 -10.91 -17.58
CA ARG A 79 8.59 -12.22 -18.18
C ARG A 79 7.44 -12.98 -17.52
N MET A 80 7.20 -12.74 -16.23
CA MET A 80 6.07 -13.30 -15.50
C MET A 80 4.74 -12.58 -15.78
N THR A 81 4.70 -11.63 -16.72
CA THR A 81 3.53 -10.80 -17.06
C THR A 81 3.03 -9.92 -15.91
N TYR A 82 3.88 -9.66 -14.91
CA TYR A 82 3.56 -8.74 -13.82
C TYR A 82 3.84 -7.27 -14.19
N LEU A 83 4.72 -7.00 -15.16
CA LEU A 83 4.88 -5.68 -15.77
C LEU A 83 4.42 -5.71 -17.22
N GLU A 84 3.42 -4.89 -17.55
CA GLU A 84 2.91 -4.78 -18.93
C GLU A 84 3.74 -3.80 -19.76
N ASN A 85 4.07 -2.64 -19.17
CA ASN A 85 4.85 -1.56 -19.80
C ASN A 85 5.73 -0.87 -18.75
N TRP A 86 6.96 -0.53 -19.16
CA TRP A 86 7.89 0.24 -18.35
C TRP A 86 7.37 1.66 -18.14
N GLY A 87 7.42 2.15 -16.90
CA GLY A 87 7.17 3.57 -16.59
C GLY A 87 5.69 3.93 -16.45
N SER A 88 4.77 3.03 -16.76
CA SER A 88 3.33 3.29 -16.66
C SER A 88 2.70 2.85 -15.33
N GLY A 89 3.48 2.30 -14.40
CA GLY A 89 2.96 1.72 -13.16
C GLY A 89 2.28 2.74 -12.25
N ALA A 90 2.90 3.91 -12.05
CA ALA A 90 2.31 4.99 -11.27
C ALA A 90 0.99 5.49 -11.89
N LYS A 91 0.95 5.63 -13.22
CA LYS A 91 -0.28 5.98 -13.94
C LYS A 91 -1.38 4.93 -13.75
N ARG A 92 -1.07 3.63 -13.87
CA ARG A 92 -2.05 2.55 -13.63
C ARG A 92 -2.63 2.59 -12.21
N ILE A 93 -1.81 2.90 -11.22
CA ILE A 93 -2.26 3.09 -9.83
C ILE A 93 -3.28 4.24 -9.76
N MET A 94 -2.95 5.40 -10.36
CA MET A 94 -3.85 6.56 -10.37
C MET A 94 -5.15 6.28 -11.14
N ASP A 95 -5.06 5.67 -12.33
CA ASP A 95 -6.22 5.32 -13.15
C ASP A 95 -7.17 4.38 -12.38
N ALA A 96 -6.61 3.39 -11.65
CA ALA A 96 -7.40 2.46 -10.83
C ALA A 96 -8.10 3.17 -9.66
N CYS A 97 -7.43 4.10 -8.98
CA CYS A 97 -8.06 4.93 -7.94
C CYS A 97 -9.17 5.82 -8.52
N GLN A 98 -8.92 6.44 -9.67
CA GLN A 98 -9.89 7.31 -10.34
C GLN A 98 -11.12 6.53 -10.80
N ALA A 99 -10.94 5.33 -11.36
CA ALA A 99 -12.04 4.48 -11.81
C ALA A 99 -13.00 4.08 -10.67
N GLN A 100 -12.49 3.98 -9.44
CA GLN A 100 -13.27 3.67 -8.25
C GLN A 100 -13.77 4.93 -7.50
N GLY A 101 -13.34 6.12 -7.92
CA GLY A 101 -13.70 7.38 -7.27
C GLY A 101 -13.08 7.55 -5.87
N VAL A 102 -11.96 6.88 -5.59
CA VAL A 102 -11.22 7.04 -4.33
C VAL A 102 -10.10 8.06 -4.49
N GLU A 103 -9.59 8.55 -3.36
CA GLU A 103 -8.46 9.48 -3.35
C GLU A 103 -7.22 8.85 -4.01
N SER A 104 -6.49 9.66 -4.79
CA SER A 104 -5.23 9.22 -5.39
C SER A 104 -4.16 9.05 -4.31
N PRO A 105 -3.29 8.05 -4.43
CA PRO A 105 -2.24 7.86 -3.45
C PRO A 105 -1.20 8.98 -3.51
N THR A 106 -0.44 9.08 -2.42
CA THR A 106 0.71 9.96 -2.30
C THR A 106 1.99 9.14 -2.22
N TRP A 107 3.05 9.68 -2.80
CA TRP A 107 4.40 9.13 -2.68
C TRP A 107 5.21 10.03 -1.76
N SER A 108 6.11 9.43 -0.99
CA SER A 108 7.08 10.14 -0.17
C SER A 108 8.38 9.35 -0.08
N SER A 109 9.45 10.02 0.34
CA SER A 109 10.75 9.40 0.59
C SER A 109 11.43 10.07 1.77
N ASP A 110 11.99 9.27 2.67
CA ASP A 110 12.81 9.74 3.79
C ASP A 110 14.33 9.64 3.49
N GLY A 111 14.69 9.29 2.24
CA GLY A 111 16.07 9.02 1.82
C GLY A 111 16.55 7.60 2.12
N GLY A 112 15.81 6.84 2.92
CA GLY A 112 16.04 5.43 3.22
C GLY A 112 15.01 4.50 2.57
N PHE A 113 13.78 4.98 2.48
CA PHE A 113 12.61 4.29 1.98
C PHE A 113 11.81 5.18 1.04
N VAL A 114 11.20 4.54 0.05
CA VAL A 114 10.14 5.13 -0.77
C VAL A 114 8.82 4.54 -0.29
N THR A 115 7.88 5.40 0.07
CA THR A 115 6.57 5.01 0.60
C THR A 115 5.48 5.49 -0.33
N ILE A 116 4.52 4.62 -0.62
CA ILE A 116 3.24 4.97 -1.23
C ILE A 116 2.12 4.79 -0.21
N THR A 117 1.27 5.81 -0.08
CA THR A 117 0.19 5.88 0.91
C THR A 117 -1.16 5.99 0.22
N PHE A 118 -2.07 5.08 0.54
CA PHE A 118 -3.46 5.07 0.11
C PHE A 118 -4.35 5.46 1.29
N MET A 119 -5.17 6.50 1.14
CA MET A 119 -6.14 6.87 2.17
C MET A 119 -7.32 5.88 2.18
N ARG A 120 -7.79 5.53 3.37
CA ARG A 120 -8.99 4.71 3.56
C ARG A 120 -10.16 5.61 3.98
N PRO A 121 -11.37 5.39 3.46
CA PRO A 121 -12.54 6.09 3.94
C PRO A 121 -12.77 5.73 5.42
N TYR A 122 -12.89 6.74 6.27
CA TYR A 122 -13.22 6.54 7.68
C TYR A 122 -14.64 5.98 7.80
N PHE A 123 -14.78 4.73 8.22
CA PHE A 123 -16.06 4.20 8.65
C PHE A 123 -16.30 4.69 10.08
N ALA A 124 -17.13 5.72 10.23
CA ALA A 124 -17.81 5.92 11.49
C ALA A 124 -18.56 4.61 11.75
N SER A 125 -18.15 3.84 12.76
CA SER A 125 -18.95 2.72 13.24
C SER A 125 -20.36 3.26 13.43
N ASP A 126 -21.33 2.74 12.69
CA ASP A 126 -22.73 3.09 12.90
C ASP A 126 -22.99 2.98 14.40
N THR A 127 -23.11 4.13 15.05
CA THR A 127 -23.61 4.18 16.40
C THR A 127 -25.08 3.85 16.24
N THR A 128 -25.37 2.56 16.24
CA THR A 128 -26.71 2.03 16.55
C THR A 128 -27.21 2.89 17.69
N LYS A 129 -28.23 3.71 17.41
CA LYS A 129 -29.03 4.35 18.44
C LYS A 129 -29.68 3.21 19.20
N ILE A 130 -29.01 2.78 20.26
CA ILE A 130 -29.59 1.89 21.25
C ILE A 130 -30.52 2.79 22.04
N ASP A 131 -31.81 2.70 21.71
CA ASP A 131 -32.87 3.16 22.59
C ASP A 131 -32.61 2.57 23.98
N LYS A 132 -32.52 3.47 24.96
CA LYS A 132 -32.23 3.10 26.34
C LYS A 132 -33.41 2.32 26.89
N GLU A 133 -33.29 1.00 26.96
CA GLU A 133 -33.83 0.23 28.08
C GLU A 133 -33.04 -1.08 28.29
N ASP A 134 -32.48 -1.16 29.49
CA ASP A 134 -32.03 -2.35 30.24
C ASP A 134 -30.83 -3.21 29.81
N LYS A 135 -29.70 -2.87 30.44
CA LYS A 135 -28.66 -3.71 31.08
C LYS A 135 -28.70 -5.23 30.83
N LYS A 136 -27.67 -5.75 30.14
CA LYS A 136 -26.50 -6.44 30.76
C LYS A 136 -25.51 -6.89 29.68
N ALA A 137 -24.24 -6.60 29.94
CA ALA A 137 -23.13 -6.83 29.05
C ALA A 137 -22.71 -8.30 28.96
N THR A 138 -22.54 -8.78 27.74
CA THR A 138 -21.44 -9.67 27.33
C THR A 138 -21.24 -9.48 25.83
N LYS A 139 -20.19 -8.77 25.43
CA LYS A 139 -19.77 -8.67 24.02
C LYS A 139 -18.66 -9.69 23.79
N GLU A 140 -18.96 -10.70 22.96
CA GLU A 140 -17.93 -11.48 22.29
C GLU A 140 -17.55 -10.75 21.00
N ASP A 141 -16.38 -10.09 21.00
CA ASP A 141 -15.81 -9.50 19.79
C ASP A 141 -15.23 -10.63 18.93
N LYS A 142 -15.90 -10.93 17.81
CA LYS A 142 -15.54 -12.01 16.87
C LYS A 142 -14.47 -11.63 15.84
N TYR A 143 -13.69 -10.58 16.08
CA TYR A 143 -12.54 -10.25 15.24
C TYR A 143 -11.26 -10.25 16.08
N ARG A 144 -10.44 -11.28 15.83
CA ARG A 144 -9.16 -11.48 16.49
C ARG A 144 -8.16 -10.50 15.87
N SER A 145 -7.88 -9.40 16.56
CA SER A 145 -6.71 -8.56 16.28
C SER A 145 -5.46 -9.44 16.31
N THR A 146 -4.76 -9.60 15.19
CA THR A 146 -3.54 -10.42 15.08
C THR A 146 -2.27 -9.65 15.41
N ILE A 147 -2.35 -8.52 16.10
CA ILE A 147 -1.16 -7.78 16.53
C ILE A 147 -0.96 -8.00 18.02
N ASP A 148 -0.46 -9.19 18.39
CA ASP A 148 0.39 -9.27 19.56
C ASP A 148 1.71 -8.59 19.20
N GLN A 149 1.95 -7.39 19.75
CA GLN A 149 3.24 -6.75 19.63
C GLN A 149 4.30 -7.66 20.25
N VAL A 150 5.29 -8.08 19.44
CA VAL A 150 6.46 -8.79 19.95
C VAL A 150 7.17 -7.87 20.95
N PRO A 151 7.33 -8.26 22.23
CA PRO A 151 8.04 -7.44 23.17
C PRO A 151 9.50 -7.32 22.75
N LEU A 152 10.00 -6.08 22.63
CA LEU A 152 11.42 -5.79 22.48
C LEU A 152 12.17 -6.28 23.73
N LYS A 153 12.66 -7.52 23.70
CA LYS A 153 13.64 -8.04 24.66
C LYS A 153 15.01 -8.15 23.99
N PHE A 154 15.73 -7.04 23.97
CA PHE A 154 17.19 -7.09 23.97
C PHE A 154 17.73 -6.15 25.05
N LYS A 155 18.03 -6.74 26.21
CA LYS A 155 18.96 -6.24 27.21
C LYS A 155 19.81 -7.41 27.67
N LYS A 156 21.05 -7.52 27.15
CA LYS A 156 22.28 -7.34 27.93
C LYS A 156 23.49 -7.36 27.00
#